data_AF-A0A1H4U6C7-F1
#
_entry.id   AF-A0A1H4U6C7-F1
#
_cell.length_a   1.000
_cell.length_b   1.000
_cell.length_c   1.000
_cell.angle_alpha   90.00
_cell.angle_beta   90.00
_cell.angle_gamma   90.00
#
_symmetry.space_group_name_H-M   'P 1'
#
loop_
_entity.id
_entity.type
_entity.pdbx_description
1 polymer ?
#
loop_
_entity_poly.entity_id
_entity_poly.type
_entity_poly.pdbx_seq_one_letter_code
_entity_poly.pdbx_strand_id
1 'polypeptide(L)'
;MDTNPGFAPATTAEPTSLRRNRRDRLALRPADFVEPRYADVVDQHLARTLTAEDRSEEDGLDPLERVTCRTHRRWLHDCVASPLHVVIITGTRWCRACECALNVAIDQLAGDVSVRCPSCGDTPATRATRQLVRACRASLAAAHDH
;
A
#
# COMPACT_ATOMS: atom_id res chain seq x y z
N MET A 1 -39.68 -64.42 -18.00
CA MET A 1 -38.34 -64.33 -18.59
C MET A 1 -38.16 -62.88 -18.98
N ASP A 2 -37.77 -62.10 -17.98
CA ASP A 2 -37.86 -60.65 -18.00
C ASP A 2 -36.62 -60.03 -18.64
N THR A 3 -36.84 -59.16 -19.62
CA THR A 3 -35.82 -58.40 -20.33
C THR A 3 -35.43 -57.17 -19.51
N ASN A 4 -34.18 -57.13 -19.06
CA ASN A 4 -33.58 -55.99 -18.36
C ASN A 4 -32.84 -55.09 -19.38
N PRO A 5 -33.16 -53.79 -19.53
CA PRO A 5 -32.38 -52.89 -20.37
C PRO A 5 -31.17 -52.37 -19.59
N GLY A 6 -29.97 -52.56 -20.18
CA GLY A 6 -28.71 -52.11 -19.61
C GLY A 6 -28.64 -50.60 -19.40
N PHE A 7 -28.22 -50.22 -18.20
CA PHE A 7 -27.87 -48.87 -17.80
C PHE A 7 -26.62 -48.40 -18.56
N ALA A 8 -26.72 -47.28 -19.29
CA ALA A 8 -25.56 -46.54 -19.79
C ALA A 8 -24.92 -45.75 -18.65
N PRO A 9 -23.58 -45.64 -18.56
CA PRO A 9 -22.94 -44.79 -17.57
C PRO A 9 -23.08 -43.32 -17.97
N ALA A 10 -23.80 -42.57 -17.14
CA ALA A 10 -23.82 -41.11 -17.19
C ALA A 10 -22.39 -40.59 -16.99
N THR A 11 -21.83 -39.98 -18.02
CA THR A 11 -20.58 -39.22 -17.93
C THR A 11 -20.88 -37.97 -17.12
N THR A 12 -20.56 -38.00 -15.83
CA THR A 12 -20.58 -36.81 -14.98
C THR A 12 -19.48 -35.88 -15.47
N ALA A 13 -19.85 -34.91 -16.31
CA ALA A 13 -19.01 -33.77 -16.58
C ALA A 13 -18.78 -33.06 -15.24
N GLU A 14 -17.53 -33.08 -14.75
CA GLU A 14 -17.13 -32.27 -13.61
C GLU A 14 -17.55 -30.82 -13.88
N PRO A 15 -18.20 -30.14 -12.93
CA PRO A 15 -18.42 -28.72 -13.08
C PRO A 15 -17.04 -28.09 -13.11
N THR A 16 -16.68 -27.56 -14.27
CA THR A 16 -15.53 -26.69 -14.47
C THR A 16 -15.75 -25.50 -13.56
N SER A 17 -15.29 -25.62 -12.31
CA SER A 17 -15.32 -24.54 -11.35
C SER A 17 -14.47 -23.44 -11.96
N LEU A 18 -15.17 -22.48 -12.56
CA LEU A 18 -14.65 -21.24 -13.07
C LEU A 18 -13.59 -20.80 -12.08
N ARG A 19 -12.34 -20.74 -12.54
CA ARG A 19 -11.27 -19.99 -11.90
C ARG A 19 -11.78 -18.55 -11.80
N ARG A 20 -12.60 -18.25 -10.79
CA ARG A 20 -13.05 -16.90 -10.49
C ARG A 20 -11.78 -16.09 -10.35
N ASN A 21 -11.64 -15.07 -11.19
CA ASN A 21 -10.43 -14.28 -11.20
C ASN A 21 -10.20 -13.73 -9.79
N ARG A 22 -8.95 -13.60 -9.38
CA ARG A 22 -8.59 -12.99 -8.08
C ARG A 22 -9.29 -11.65 -7.88
N ARG A 23 -9.45 -10.89 -8.97
CA ARG A 23 -10.23 -9.65 -9.07
C ARG A 23 -11.69 -9.81 -8.62
N ASP A 24 -12.39 -10.86 -9.08
CA ASP A 24 -13.80 -11.11 -8.71
C ASP A 24 -13.96 -11.47 -7.23
N ARG A 25 -12.94 -12.11 -6.62
CA ARG A 25 -12.94 -12.43 -5.18
C ARG A 25 -12.69 -11.20 -4.31
N LEU A 26 -11.95 -10.21 -4.80
CA LEU A 26 -11.67 -8.96 -4.06
C LEU A 26 -12.87 -8.00 -4.11
N ALA A 27 -13.63 -7.99 -5.21
CA ALA A 27 -14.80 -7.12 -5.41
C ALA A 27 -15.98 -7.39 -4.44
N LEU A 28 -16.01 -8.55 -3.78
CA LEU A 28 -17.08 -8.95 -2.85
C LEU A 28 -16.69 -8.83 -1.37
N ARG A 29 -15.53 -8.24 -1.04
CA ARG A 29 -15.09 -8.14 0.35
C ARG A 29 -15.78 -6.97 1.08
N PRO A 30 -16.25 -7.19 2.33
CA PRO A 30 -16.81 -6.12 3.16
C PRO A 30 -15.87 -4.91 3.29
N ALA A 31 -16.44 -3.72 3.52
CA ALA A 31 -15.67 -2.48 3.67
C ALA A 31 -14.71 -2.50 4.88
N ASP A 32 -15.04 -3.25 5.92
CA ASP A 32 -14.25 -3.45 7.13
C ASP A 32 -13.25 -4.61 7.03
N PHE A 33 -13.18 -5.29 5.88
CA PHE A 33 -12.29 -6.43 5.69
C PHE A 33 -10.82 -6.02 5.79
N VAL A 34 -10.06 -6.75 6.62
CA VAL A 34 -8.60 -6.64 6.78
C VAL A 34 -7.92 -7.89 6.21
N GLU A 35 -6.89 -7.68 5.38
CA GLU A 35 -6.12 -8.79 4.81
C GLU A 35 -5.38 -9.56 5.93
N PRO A 36 -5.30 -10.91 5.90
CA PRO A 36 -4.71 -11.69 7.00
C PRO A 36 -3.29 -11.29 7.40
N ARG A 37 -2.51 -10.71 6.48
CA ARG A 37 -1.15 -10.19 6.74
C ARG A 37 -1.09 -8.97 7.66
N TYR A 38 -2.22 -8.32 7.91
CA TYR A 38 -2.37 -7.15 8.78
C TYR A 38 -3.22 -7.45 10.00
N ALA A 39 -3.54 -8.73 10.27
CA ALA A 39 -4.35 -9.13 11.41
C ALA A 39 -3.69 -8.85 12.77
N ASP A 40 -2.36 -8.68 12.78
CA ASP A 40 -1.55 -8.34 13.96
C ASP A 40 -1.39 -6.82 14.18
N VAL A 41 -1.89 -5.99 13.27
CA VAL A 41 -1.87 -4.54 13.42
C VAL A 41 -2.99 -4.12 14.38
N VAL A 42 -2.61 -3.58 15.54
CA VAL A 42 -3.54 -3.20 16.62
C VAL A 42 -4.48 -2.07 16.18
N ASP A 43 -3.94 -1.07 15.48
CA ASP A 43 -4.72 0.03 14.91
C ASP A 43 -5.55 -0.49 13.72
N GLN A 44 -6.86 -0.62 13.93
CA GLN A 44 -7.80 -1.11 12.93
C GLN A 44 -7.96 -0.16 11.73
N HIS A 45 -7.81 1.15 11.95
CA HIS A 45 -7.88 2.13 10.87
C HIS A 45 -6.67 2.00 9.95
N LEU A 46 -5.48 1.89 10.54
CA LEU A 46 -4.26 1.59 9.81
C LEU A 46 -4.35 0.24 9.07
N ALA A 47 -4.86 -0.82 9.71
CA ALA A 47 -4.98 -2.15 9.11
C ALA A 47 -5.92 -2.16 7.89
N ARG A 48 -7.05 -1.44 7.98
CA ARG A 48 -7.99 -1.26 6.85
C ARG A 48 -7.37 -0.43 5.74
N THR A 49 -6.66 0.65 6.08
CA THR A 49 -5.99 1.51 5.08
C THR A 49 -4.90 0.76 4.33
N LEU A 50 -4.04 0.02 5.04
CA LEU A 50 -3.04 -0.88 4.44
C LEU A 50 -3.67 -1.88 3.46
N THR A 51 -4.81 -2.47 3.86
CA THR A 51 -5.56 -3.41 3.03
C THR A 51 -6.15 -2.73 1.78
N ALA A 52 -6.72 -1.53 1.93
CA ALA A 52 -7.33 -0.79 0.83
C ALA A 52 -6.28 -0.31 -0.20
N GLU A 53 -5.13 0.16 0.27
CA GLU A 53 -4.03 0.56 -0.61
C GLU A 53 -3.41 -0.62 -1.36
N ASP A 54 -3.25 -1.78 -0.71
CA ASP A 54 -2.78 -2.99 -1.39
C ASP A 54 -3.69 -3.40 -2.55
N ARG A 55 -5.01 -3.20 -2.42
CA ARG A 55 -5.96 -3.42 -3.52
C ARG A 55 -5.84 -2.32 -4.58
N SER A 56 -5.77 -1.07 -4.15
CA SER A 56 -5.68 0.09 -5.05
C SER A 56 -4.42 0.07 -5.90
N GLU A 57 -3.31 -0.50 -5.40
CA GLU A 57 -2.09 -0.73 -6.19
C GLU A 57 -2.33 -1.72 -7.34
N GLU A 58 -3.16 -2.75 -7.14
CA GLU A 58 -3.53 -3.68 -8.22
C GLU A 58 -4.35 -2.98 -9.32
N ASP A 59 -4.97 -1.85 -8.99
CA ASP A 59 -5.77 -0.98 -9.87
C ASP A 59 -5.02 0.29 -10.35
N GLY A 60 -3.74 0.44 -9.98
CA GLY A 60 -2.85 1.47 -10.53
C GLY A 60 -2.44 2.61 -9.60
N LEU A 61 -2.73 2.52 -8.29
CA LEU A 61 -2.13 3.43 -7.30
C LEU A 61 -0.60 3.36 -7.39
N ASP A 62 0.06 4.53 -7.53
CA ASP A 62 1.52 4.62 -7.45
C ASP A 62 1.97 4.28 -6.01
N PRO A 63 2.85 3.29 -5.81
CA PRO A 63 3.35 2.93 -4.48
C PRO A 63 4.02 4.09 -3.72
N LEU A 64 4.49 5.13 -4.42
CA LEU A 64 5.07 6.33 -3.81
C LEU A 64 4.02 7.37 -3.38
N GLU A 65 2.74 7.16 -3.70
CA GLU A 65 1.61 7.98 -3.25
C GLU A 65 0.88 7.39 -2.04
N ARG A 66 1.28 6.20 -1.57
CA ARG A 66 0.69 5.60 -0.38
C ARG A 66 0.81 6.51 0.83
N VAL A 67 -0.22 6.51 1.65
CA VAL A 67 -0.26 7.13 2.97
C VAL A 67 0.15 6.15 4.08
N THR A 68 0.23 4.85 3.80
CA THR A 68 0.78 3.84 4.71
C THR A 68 2.06 3.22 4.16
N CYS A 69 2.90 2.75 5.07
CA CYS A 69 4.06 1.95 4.74
C CYS A 69 3.75 0.47 4.91
N ARG A 70 3.64 -0.25 3.79
CA ARG A 70 3.49 -1.72 3.78
C ARG A 70 4.63 -2.46 4.49
N THR A 71 5.86 -1.98 4.36
CA THR A 71 7.06 -2.63 4.94
C THR A 71 7.06 -2.59 6.46
N HIS A 72 6.79 -1.42 7.04
CA HIS A 72 6.81 -1.23 8.50
C HIS A 72 5.43 -1.46 9.14
N ARG A 73 4.36 -1.56 8.33
CA ARG A 73 2.96 -1.64 8.76
C ARG A 73 2.61 -0.47 9.70
N ARG A 74 2.91 0.76 9.23
CA ARG A 74 2.72 2.03 9.94
C ARG A 74 2.18 3.09 8.99
N TRP A 75 1.71 4.20 9.53
CA TRP A 75 1.52 5.40 8.73
C TRP A 75 2.85 5.83 8.10
N LEU A 76 2.82 6.33 6.86
CA LEU A 76 4.04 6.74 6.15
C LEU A 76 4.83 7.79 6.95
N HIS A 77 4.13 8.77 7.55
CA HIS A 77 4.77 9.83 8.33
C HIS A 77 5.53 9.30 9.56
N ASP A 78 5.19 8.14 10.09
CA ASP A 78 5.89 7.53 11.23
C ASP A 78 7.19 6.82 10.86
N CYS A 79 7.40 6.50 9.58
CA CYS A 79 8.56 5.70 9.16
C CYS A 79 9.38 6.30 8.03
N VAL A 80 8.92 7.36 7.35
CA VAL A 80 9.59 7.97 6.18
C VAL A 80 11.05 8.38 6.42
N ALA A 81 11.43 8.67 7.66
CA ALA A 81 12.81 8.98 8.04
C ALA A 81 13.74 7.74 8.05
N SER A 82 13.20 6.53 7.94
CA SER A 82 13.97 5.29 7.83
C SER A 82 14.84 5.27 6.57
N PRO A 83 16.07 4.74 6.64
CA PRO A 83 16.92 4.52 5.47
C PRO A 83 16.25 3.65 4.39
N LEU A 84 15.30 2.78 4.77
CA LEU A 84 14.57 1.92 3.83
C LEU A 84 13.67 2.69 2.84
N HIS A 85 13.42 3.98 3.08
CA HIS A 85 12.63 4.83 2.18
C HIS A 85 13.47 5.77 1.31
N VAL A 86 14.79 5.57 1.28
CA VAL A 86 15.67 6.22 0.31
C VAL A 86 15.63 5.42 -0.98
N VAL A 87 15.14 6.04 -2.07
CA VAL A 87 15.11 5.42 -3.40
C VAL A 87 15.91 6.28 -4.36
N ILE A 88 17.20 5.96 -4.51
CA ILE A 88 18.16 6.75 -5.31
C ILE A 88 17.70 6.88 -6.77
N ILE A 89 17.14 5.80 -7.33
CA ILE A 89 16.69 5.74 -8.73
C ILE A 89 15.61 6.79 -8.98
N THR A 90 14.54 6.81 -8.19
CA THR A 90 13.44 7.78 -8.34
C THR A 90 13.78 9.16 -7.75
N GLY A 91 14.84 9.24 -6.93
CA GLY A 91 15.22 10.45 -6.21
C GLY A 91 14.43 10.68 -4.93
N THR A 92 13.67 9.68 -4.48
CA THR A 92 12.92 9.78 -3.21
C THR A 92 13.90 9.88 -2.07
N ARG A 93 13.79 10.98 -1.31
CA ARG A 93 14.65 11.28 -0.15
C ARG A 93 16.15 11.31 -0.49
N TRP A 94 16.52 11.72 -1.70
CA TRP A 94 17.91 11.74 -2.15
C TRP A 94 18.35 13.11 -2.68
N CYS A 95 19.48 13.61 -2.18
CA CYS A 95 20.15 14.78 -2.74
C CYS A 95 21.09 14.32 -3.86
N ARG A 96 20.83 14.74 -5.10
CA ARG A 96 21.71 14.41 -6.23
C ARG A 96 23.03 15.19 -6.22
N ALA A 97 23.01 16.43 -5.70
CA ALA A 97 24.21 17.26 -5.66
C ALA A 97 25.22 16.81 -4.60
N CYS A 98 24.72 16.38 -3.43
CA CYS A 98 25.56 15.95 -2.32
C CYS A 98 25.68 14.42 -2.20
N GLU A 99 24.99 13.68 -3.07
CA GLU A 99 24.96 12.21 -3.08
C GLU A 99 24.67 11.61 -1.69
N CYS A 100 23.64 12.13 -1.02
CA CYS A 100 23.29 11.70 0.32
C CYS A 100 21.77 11.68 0.57
N ALA A 101 21.35 10.93 1.58
CA ALA A 101 19.96 10.86 2.00
C ALA A 101 19.50 12.20 2.61
N LEU A 102 18.31 12.63 2.23
CA LEU A 102 17.69 13.84 2.78
C LEU A 102 17.14 13.55 4.19
N ASN A 103 17.25 14.49 5.10
CA ASN A 103 16.53 14.46 6.36
C ASN A 103 15.06 14.82 6.13
N VAL A 104 14.16 14.12 6.81
CA VAL A 104 12.73 14.40 6.81
C VAL A 104 12.33 14.69 8.24
N ALA A 105 11.72 15.84 8.48
CA ALA A 105 11.15 16.20 9.77
C ALA A 105 9.64 16.34 9.63
N ILE A 106 8.91 15.76 10.58
CA ILE A 106 7.46 15.70 10.62
C ILE A 106 7.00 16.49 11.85
N ASP A 107 6.22 17.53 11.61
CA ASP A 107 5.47 18.21 12.67
C ASP A 107 4.04 17.66 12.64
N GLN A 108 3.76 16.71 13.53
CA GLN A 108 2.44 16.07 13.59
C GLN A 108 1.36 17.03 14.09
N LEU A 109 1.71 18.03 14.91
CA LEU A 109 0.76 18.99 15.46
C LEU A 109 0.36 20.04 14.42
N ALA A 110 1.32 20.58 13.68
CA ALA A 110 1.07 21.55 12.62
C ALA A 110 0.65 20.90 11.29
N GLY A 111 0.81 19.57 11.17
CA GLY A 111 0.59 18.86 9.91
C GLY A 111 1.66 19.17 8.85
N ASP A 112 2.83 19.67 9.25
CA ASP A 112 3.88 20.10 8.32
C ASP A 112 4.97 19.02 8.13
N VAL A 113 5.56 19.04 6.94
CA VAL A 113 6.58 18.09 6.51
C VAL A 113 7.69 18.87 5.82
N SER A 114 8.90 18.79 6.36
CA SER A 114 10.08 19.42 5.78
C SER A 114 11.11 18.37 5.38
N VAL A 115 11.79 18.63 4.26
CA VAL A 115 12.82 17.74 3.69
C VAL A 115 14.06 18.57 3.41
N ARG A 116 15.21 18.22 3.96
CA ARG A 116 16.45 18.99 3.79
C ARG A 116 17.67 18.10 3.62
N CYS A 117 18.61 18.54 2.79
CA CYS A 117 19.91 17.90 2.68
C CYS A 117 20.73 18.18 3.95
N PRO A 118 21.27 17.16 4.64
CA PRO A 118 22.13 17.39 5.81
C PRO A 118 23.47 18.02 5.45
N SER A 119 23.89 17.97 4.18
CA SER A 119 25.18 18.50 3.72
C SER A 119 25.07 19.96 3.27
N CYS A 120 24.18 20.28 2.30
CA CYS A 120 24.05 21.64 1.78
C CYS A 120 22.91 22.46 2.40
N GLY A 121 22.01 21.86 3.20
CA GLY A 121 20.85 22.52 3.81
C GLY A 121 19.65 22.74 2.86
N ASP A 122 19.83 22.54 1.56
CA ASP A 122 18.78 22.75 0.56
C ASP A 122 17.64 21.73 0.65
N THR A 123 16.47 22.17 0.20
CA THR A 123 15.32 21.29 -0.10
C THR A 123 15.25 21.10 -1.61
N PRO A 124 15.63 19.93 -2.16
CA PRO A 124 15.56 19.72 -3.60
C PRO A 124 14.12 19.85 -4.11
N ALA A 125 13.85 20.81 -4.98
CA ALA A 125 12.52 21.02 -5.58
C ALA A 125 12.23 20.01 -6.71
N THR A 126 12.45 18.72 -6.45
CA THR A 126 12.22 17.64 -7.42
C THR A 126 10.77 17.13 -7.35
N ARG A 127 10.32 16.40 -8.38
CA ARG A 127 9.02 15.70 -8.35
C ARG A 127 8.94 14.73 -7.17
N ALA A 128 10.01 13.96 -6.92
CA ALA A 128 10.05 12.98 -5.85
C ALA A 128 9.93 13.64 -4.45
N THR A 129 10.62 14.76 -4.22
CA THR A 129 10.48 15.51 -2.96
C THR A 129 9.04 16.01 -2.76
N ARG A 130 8.43 16.60 -3.80
CA ARG A 130 7.03 17.07 -3.73
C ARG A 130 6.06 15.91 -3.49
N GLN A 131 6.29 14.77 -4.12
CA GLN A 131 5.48 13.56 -3.93
C GLN A 131 5.58 13.04 -2.50
N LEU A 132 6.80 12.93 -1.98
CA LEU A 132 7.05 12.53 -0.59
C LEU A 132 6.33 13.46 0.41
N VAL A 133 6.48 14.76 0.24
CA VAL A 133 5.84 15.77 1.12
C VAL A 133 4.32 15.64 1.07
N ARG A 134 3.73 15.51 -0.12
CA ARG A 134 2.28 15.31 -0.28
C ARG A 134 1.82 14.02 0.39
N ALA A 135 2.49 12.90 0.14
CA ALA A 135 2.12 11.60 0.69
C ALA A 135 2.20 11.61 2.24
N CYS A 136 3.24 12.23 2.82
CA CYS A 136 3.35 12.38 4.26
C CYS A 136 2.24 13.28 4.84
N ARG A 137 1.89 14.38 4.19
CA ARG A 137 0.78 15.24 4.64
C ARG A 137 -0.57 14.52 4.55
N ALA A 138 -0.81 13.79 3.46
CA ALA A 138 -2.00 12.95 3.32
C ALA A 138 -2.04 11.83 4.37
N SER A 139 -0.87 11.28 4.74
CA SER A 139 -0.71 10.32 5.83
C SER A 139 -1.09 10.90 7.20
N LEU A 140 -0.66 12.13 7.50
CA LEU A 140 -1.06 12.81 8.73
C LEU A 140 -2.56 13.07 8.77
N ALA A 141 -3.15 13.55 7.67
CA ALA A 141 -4.58 13.78 7.58
C ALA A 141 -5.39 12.48 7.77
N ALA A 142 -5.04 11.43 7.04
CA ALA A 142 -5.71 10.13 7.15
C ALA A 142 -5.61 9.54 8.56
N ALA A 143 -4.49 9.77 9.25
CA ALA A 143 -4.29 9.33 10.63
C ALA A 143 -4.98 10.22 11.68
N HIS A 144 -5.73 11.25 11.29
CA HIS A 144 -6.55 12.05 12.22
C HIS A 144 -8.05 11.97 11.92
N ASP A 145 -8.44 11.44 10.75
CA ASP A 145 -9.84 11.39 10.27
C ASP A 145 -10.70 10.24 10.88
N HIS A 146 -10.35 9.72 12.06
CA HIS A 146 -11.00 8.54 12.67
C HIS A 146 -11.57 8.75 14.08
#